data_AF-X1H6F3-F1
#
_entry.id   AF-X1H6F3-F1
#
_cell.length_a   1.000
_cell.length_b   1.000
_cell.length_c   1.000
_cell.angle_alpha   90.00
_cell.angle_beta   90.00
_cell.angle_gamma   90.00
#
_symmetry.space_group_name_H-M   'P 1'
#
loop_
_entity.id
_entity.type
_entity.pdbx_description
1 polymer ?
#
loop_
_entity_poly.entity_id
_entity_poly.type
_entity_poly.pdbx_seq_one_letter_code
_entity_poly.pdbx_strand_id
1 'polypeptide(L)' 'MLDVPLDYASLGEKGLVLGSGAILVMDETTCALDMLKCFLNFFKRESCGKCIPGRVGTEKLLELATAISRGEGKEDD' A
#
# COMPACT_ATOMS: atom_id res chain seq x y z
N MET A 1 17.19 8.02 -4.73
CA MET A 1 16.68 8.24 -3.36
C MET A 1 17.32 7.26 -2.36
N LEU A 2 18.55 6.80 -2.61
CA LEU A 2 19.24 5.84 -1.75
C LEU A 2 20.10 6.54 -0.67
N ASP A 3 20.39 7.83 -0.87
CA ASP A 3 21.30 8.61 -0.01
C ASP A 3 20.57 9.46 1.05
N VAL A 4 19.26 9.24 1.22
CA VAL A 4 18.50 9.94 2.27
C VAL A 4 18.75 9.23 3.60
N PRO A 5 19.26 9.92 4.64
CA PRO A 5 19.44 9.31 5.95
C PRO A 5 18.13 8.76 6.52
N LEU A 6 18.19 7.58 7.12
CA LEU A 6 17.03 6.91 7.74
C LEU A 6 16.80 7.46 9.16
N ASP A 7 16.37 8.72 9.24
CA ASP A 7 15.99 9.38 10.49
C ASP A 7 14.69 10.19 10.34
N TYR A 8 14.08 10.52 11.47
CA TYR A 8 12.78 11.20 11.50
C TYR A 8 12.78 12.57 10.84
N ALA A 9 13.84 13.36 11.02
CA ALA A 9 13.91 14.73 10.52
C ALA A 9 14.09 14.72 9.00
N SER A 10 15.09 13.98 8.51
CA SER A 10 15.42 13.88 7.08
C SER A 10 14.26 13.34 6.23
N LEU A 11 13.49 12.38 6.75
CA LEU A 11 12.31 11.84 6.08
C LEU A 11 11.10 12.78 6.18
N GLY A 12 10.91 13.41 7.35
CA GLY A 12 9.82 14.36 7.58
C GLY A 12 9.87 15.57 6.64
N GLU A 13 11.06 16.10 6.35
CA GLU A 13 11.27 17.18 5.37
C GLU A 13 10.77 16.82 3.95
N LYS A 14 10.67 15.51 3.64
CA LYS A 14 10.20 14.99 2.37
C LYS A 14 8.75 14.51 2.41
N GLY A 15 8.03 14.74 3.52
CA GLY A 15 6.66 14.25 3.72
C GLY A 15 6.57 12.74 3.90
N LEU A 16 7.69 12.07 4.20
CA LEU A 16 7.74 10.64 4.48
C LEU A 16 7.71 10.38 5.99
N VAL A 17 7.30 9.18 6.37
CA VAL A 17 7.18 8.78 7.78
C VAL A 17 8.10 7.59 8.05
N LEU A 18 8.92 7.68 9.09
CA LEU A 18 9.65 6.54 9.62
C LEU A 18 8.76 5.79 10.61
N GLY A 19 8.27 4.62 10.19
CA GLY A 19 7.50 3.70 11.04
C GLY A 19 8.42 2.84 11.92
N SER A 20 8.26 1.52 11.85
CA SER A 20 9.07 0.54 12.60
C SER A 20 10.52 0.40 12.11
N GLY A 21 10.93 1.12 11.07
CA GLY A 21 12.24 0.97 10.44
C GLY A 21 12.39 -0.29 9.57
N ALA A 22 11.30 -1.00 9.27
CA ALA A 22 11.33 -2.14 8.36
C ALA A 22 11.59 -1.67 6.91
N ILE A 23 12.52 -2.34 6.23
CA ILE A 23 12.87 -2.07 4.83
C ILE A 23 12.41 -3.25 3.98
N LEU A 24 11.54 -2.98 3.00
CA LEU A 24 11.13 -3.96 2.00
C LEU A 24 11.83 -3.63 0.68
N VAL A 25 12.63 -4.57 0.17
CA VAL A 25 13.34 -4.45 -1.11
C VAL A 25 12.65 -5.34 -2.13
N MET A 26 12.32 -4.77 -3.27
CA MET A 26 11.69 -5.45 -4.41
C MET A 26 12.45 -5.07 -5.67
N ASP A 27 12.56 -6.00 -6.61
CA ASP A 27 13.18 -5.79 -7.92
C ASP A 27 12.11 -5.68 -9.02
N GLU A 28 12.56 -5.52 -10.26
CA GLU A 28 11.71 -5.41 -11.46
C GLU A 28 10.92 -6.69 -11.79
N THR A 29 11.24 -7.83 -11.16
CA THR A 29 10.48 -9.07 -11.35
C THR A 29 9.21 -9.10 -10.51
N THR A 30 9.09 -8.17 -9.54
CA THR A 30 7.94 -8.06 -8.66
C THR A 30 6.89 -7.10 -9.23
N CYS A 31 5.68 -7.60 -9.46
CA CYS A 31 4.55 -6.79 -9.89
C CYS A 31 4.04 -5.88 -8.76
N ALA A 32 4.03 -4.56 -8.99
CA ALA A 32 3.56 -3.58 -8.01
C ALA A 32 2.07 -3.78 -7.63
N LEU A 33 1.22 -4.20 -8.58
CA LEU A 33 -0.19 -4.48 -8.31
C LEU A 33 -0.39 -5.71 -7.43
N ASP A 34 0.44 -6.74 -7.58
CA ASP A 34 0.38 -7.93 -6.72
C ASP A 34 0.79 -7.59 -5.28
N MET A 35 1.79 -6.72 -5.13
CA MET A 35 2.20 -6.20 -3.82
C MET A 35 1.10 -5.34 -3.17
N LEU A 36 0.46 -4.46 -3.94
CA LEU A 36 -0.68 -3.67 -3.45
C LEU A 36 -1.81 -4.57 -2.96
N LYS A 37 -2.18 -5.60 -3.74
CA LYS A 37 -3.20 -6.59 -3.34
C LYS A 37 -2.80 -7.34 -2.07
N CYS A 38 -1.52 -7.67 -1.91
CA CYS A 38 -0.99 -8.30 -0.68
C CYS A 38 -1.26 -7.40 0.55
N PHE A 39 -0.91 -6.12 0.48
CA PHE A 39 -1.13 -5.17 1.57
C PHE A 39 -2.61 -4.92 1.84
N LEU A 40 -3.42 -4.72 0.80
CA LEU A 40 -4.86 -4.50 0.96
C LEU A 40 -5.56 -5.72 1.56
N ASN A 41 -5.16 -6.92 1.17
CA ASN A 41 -5.68 -8.15 1.77
C ASN A 41 -5.29 -8.27 3.25
N PHE A 42 -4.06 -7.90 3.62
CA PHE A 42 -3.64 -7.80 5.01
C PHE A 42 -4.49 -6.79 5.79
N PHE A 43 -4.63 -5.56 5.30
CA PHE A 43 -5.39 -4.50 5.98
C PHE A 43 -6.89 -4.83 6.08
N LYS A 44 -7.47 -5.44 5.05
CA LYS A 44 -8.85 -5.96 5.10
C LYS A 44 -9.00 -6.99 6.23
N ARG A 45 -8.09 -7.96 6.30
CA ARG A 45 -8.15 -9.07 7.27
C ARG A 45 -7.93 -8.60 8.71
N GLU A 46 -6.96 -7.70 8.92
CA GLU A 46 -6.58 -7.19 10.25
C GLU A 46 -7.36 -5.94 10.67
N SER A 47 -8.31 -5.49 9.85
CA SER A 47 -9.16 -4.35 10.19
C SER A 47 -9.91 -4.63 11.48
N CYS A 48 -9.80 -3.72 12.46
CA CYS A 48 -10.56 -3.83 13.72
C CYS A 48 -12.08 -3.64 13.52
N GLY A 49 -12.51 -3.25 12.32
CA GLY A 49 -13.92 -3.15 11.95
C GLY A 49 -14.66 -1.89 12.42
N LYS A 50 -14.03 -1.03 13.24
CA LYS A 50 -14.69 0.10 13.90
C LYS A 50 -15.18 1.20 12.95
N CYS A 51 -14.40 1.52 11.92
CA CYS A 51 -14.72 2.59 10.98
C CYS A 51 -15.09 2.02 9.61
N ILE A 52 -16.10 2.63 8.96
CA ILE A 52 -16.57 2.21 7.63
C ILE A 52 -15.42 2.28 6.59
N PRO A 53 -14.58 3.34 6.54
CA PRO A 53 -13.45 3.38 5.62
C PRO A 53 -12.46 2.23 5.82
N GLY A 54 -12.18 1.86 7.07
CA GLY A 54 -11.22 0.79 7.39
C GLY A 54 -11.77 -0.62 7.14
N ARG A 55 -13.08 -0.85 7.32
CA ARG A 55 -13.69 -2.18 7.13
C ARG A 55 -14.16 -2.41 5.70
N VAL A 56 -14.87 -1.45 5.13
CA VAL A 56 -15.51 -1.57 3.80
C VAL A 56 -14.64 -0.94 2.72
N GLY A 57 -13.93 0.15 3.04
CA GLY A 57 -13.06 0.81 2.08
C GLY A 57 -11.88 -0.08 1.65
N THR A 58 -11.25 -0.80 2.58
CA THR A 58 -10.16 -1.74 2.27
C THR A 58 -10.61 -2.90 1.39
N GLU A 59 -11.85 -3.38 1.57
CA GLU A 59 -12.47 -4.37 0.69
C GLU A 59 -12.68 -3.84 -0.73
N LYS A 60 -13.27 -2.64 -0.86
CA LYS A 60 -13.45 -1.99 -2.16
C LYS A 60 -12.13 -1.72 -2.88
N LEU A 61 -11.10 -1.27 -2.15
CA LEU A 61 -9.77 -1.04 -2.72
C LEU A 61 -9.17 -2.34 -3.25
N LEU A 62 -9.36 -3.46 -2.55
CA LEU A 62 -8.89 -4.77 -3.00
C LEU A 62 -9.64 -5.23 -4.27
N GLU A 63 -10.94 -4.98 -4.36
CA GLU A 63 -11.74 -5.25 -5.55
C GLU A 63 -11.25 -4.46 -6.76
N LEU A 64 -11.02 -3.15 -6.60
CA LEU A 64 -10.48 -2.28 -7.65
C LEU A 64 -9.10 -2.73 -8.11
N ALA A 65 -8.17 -2.95 -7.17
CA ALA A 65 -6.83 -3.45 -7.49
C ALA A 65 -6.87 -4.81 -8.20
N THR A 66 -7.85 -5.66 -7.87
CA THR A 66 -8.06 -6.95 -8.55
C THR A 66 -8.57 -6.76 -9.97
N ALA A 67 -9.56 -5.90 -10.18
CA ALA A 67 -10.08 -5.57 -11.51
C ALA A 67 -8.99 -4.98 -12.41
N ILE A 68 -8.21 -4.00 -11.89
CA ILE A 68 -7.07 -3.42 -12.61
C ILE A 68 -6.05 -4.52 -12.97
N SER A 69 -5.72 -5.43 -12.05
CA SER A 69 -4.77 -6.51 -12.33
C SER A 69 -5.25 -7.54 -13.37
N ARG A 70 -6.56 -7.58 -13.66
CA ARG A 70 -7.18 -8.42 -14.69
C ARG A 70 -7.38 -7.71 -16.02
N GLY A 71 -7.04 -6.43 -16.11
CA GLY A 71 -7.33 -5.60 -17.29
C GLY A 71 -8.80 -5.18 -17.38
N GLU A 72 -9.55 -5.26 -16.28
CA GLU A 72 -10.97 -4.89 -16.18
C GLU A 72 -11.18 -3.51 -15.51
N GLY A 73 -10.09 -2.84 -15.13
CA GLY A 73 -10.13 -1.49 -14.56
C GLY A 73 -10.47 -0.41 -15.58
N LYS A 74 -11.01 0.69 -15.10
CA LYS A 74 -11.37 1.89 -15.87
C LYS A 74 -10.38 3.01 -15.59
N GLU A 75 -10.38 4.03 -16.44
CA GLU A 75 -9.51 5.22 -16.28
C GLU A 75 -9.82 6.02 -15.01
N ASP A 76 -11.08 5.98 -14.56
CA ASP A 76 -11.54 6.65 -13.34
C ASP A 76 -11.38 5.78 -12.07
N ASP A 77 -10.89 4.54 -12.18
CA ASP A 77 -10.65 3.63 -11.04
C ASP A 77 -9.25 3.87 -10.42
#